data_AF-A0A1Z8KVK6-F1
#
_entry.id   AF-A0A1Z8KVK6-F1
#
_cell.length_a   1.000
_cell.length_b   1.000
_cell.length_c   1.000
_cell.angle_alpha   90.00
_cell.angle_beta   90.00
_cell.angle_gamma   90.00
#
_symmetry.space_group_name_H-M   'P 1'
#
loop_
_entity.id
_entity.type
_entity.pdbx_description
1 polymer ?
#
loop_
_entity_poly.entity_id
_entity_poly.type
_entity_poly.pdbx_seq_one_letter_code
_entity_poly.pdbx_strand_id
1 'polypeptide(L)'
;MIHTSINALIGFQLTQFIKNKKLLSTSIIIGIILPDIDLILDFILSLFYNYNFLFQPLISNSIFHSLLMIPFLSLLILIYLEYKNKNNPNIVIGLSIGMLAHIIFDIVSMDSVGIFFPLFDLNSNFSLNSFFNFQISENLQKMLFASDFFFFRLYTWMIINLILKKANDNNNIIKKLSIVMKLQLYIFLIFLLLIYFGASISLFSKLFGLLYTPCFFTALLMTYKTRKIIN
;
A
#
# COMPACT_ATOMS: atom_id res chain seq x y z
N MET A 1 -0.08 -3.93 11.36
CA MET A 1 0.13 -3.52 9.96
C MET A 1 -0.49 -2.15 9.85
N ILE A 2 0.26 -1.09 9.56
CA ILE A 2 -0.42 0.07 8.96
C ILE A 2 -0.70 -0.35 7.55
N HIS A 3 -1.96 -0.68 7.32
CA HIS A 3 -2.32 -1.25 6.05
C HIS A 3 -2.14 -0.23 4.91
N THR A 4 -1.79 -0.71 3.71
CA THR A 4 -1.64 0.06 2.45
C THR A 4 -2.53 1.27 2.32
N SER A 5 -3.80 1.06 2.62
CA SER A 5 -4.88 1.99 2.41
C SER A 5 -4.81 3.17 3.37
N ILE A 6 -4.35 2.96 4.60
CA ILE A 6 -4.05 4.01 5.59
C ILE A 6 -2.78 4.75 5.17
N ASN A 7 -1.75 4.02 4.78
CA ASN A 7 -0.50 4.60 4.28
C ASN A 7 -0.75 5.49 3.05
N ALA A 8 -1.61 5.07 2.11
CA ALA A 8 -2.03 5.87 0.97
C ALA A 8 -2.72 7.18 1.39
N LEU A 9 -3.59 7.14 2.41
CA LEU A 9 -4.26 8.31 2.97
C LEU A 9 -3.27 9.27 3.64
N ILE A 10 -2.34 8.74 4.44
CA ILE A 10 -1.30 9.53 5.10
C ILE A 10 -0.41 10.19 4.06
N GLY A 11 0.07 9.44 3.06
CA GLY A 11 0.86 9.98 1.95
C GLY A 11 0.13 11.12 1.24
N PHE A 12 -1.16 10.94 0.98
CA PHE A 12 -1.98 11.98 0.37
C PHE A 12 -2.05 13.24 1.25
N GLN A 13 -2.26 13.11 2.55
CA GLN A 13 -2.29 14.25 3.47
C GLN A 13 -0.93 14.95 3.57
N LEU A 14 0.17 14.19 3.69
CA LEU A 14 1.53 14.72 3.71
C LEU A 14 1.84 15.58 2.48
N THR A 15 1.33 15.18 1.31
CA THR A 15 1.56 15.95 0.08
C THR A 15 0.85 17.29 0.02
N GLN A 16 -0.18 17.54 0.84
CA GLN A 16 -0.83 18.85 0.90
C GLN A 16 0.12 19.95 1.42
N PHE A 17 1.13 19.58 2.20
CA PHE A 17 2.15 20.48 2.72
C PHE A 17 3.28 20.74 1.73
N ILE A 18 3.40 19.94 0.67
CA ILE A 18 4.48 20.00 -0.31
C ILE A 18 3.94 20.61 -1.60
N LYS A 19 4.14 21.92 -1.78
CA LYS A 19 3.70 22.64 -2.99
C LYS A 19 4.80 22.71 -4.05
N ASN A 20 4.36 22.65 -5.31
CA ASN A 20 5.06 23.15 -6.50
C ASN A 20 6.36 22.43 -6.94
N LYS A 21 6.56 21.16 -6.57
CA LYS A 21 7.63 20.33 -7.15
C LYS A 21 7.06 19.29 -8.09
N LYS A 22 7.39 19.41 -9.37
CA LYS A 22 6.94 18.49 -10.44
C LYS A 22 7.19 17.04 -10.04
N LEU A 23 6.12 16.24 -10.04
CA LEU A 23 6.09 14.79 -9.75
C LEU A 23 6.45 14.37 -8.32
N LEU A 24 6.87 15.29 -7.43
CA LEU A 24 7.31 14.92 -6.09
C LEU A 24 6.16 14.32 -5.26
N SER A 25 5.03 15.02 -5.19
CA SER A 25 3.88 14.61 -4.39
C SER A 25 3.36 13.25 -4.83
N THR A 26 3.26 13.05 -6.14
CA THR A 26 2.81 11.77 -6.70
C THR A 26 3.77 10.64 -6.42
N SER A 27 5.08 10.91 -6.42
CA SER A 27 6.09 9.92 -6.11
C SER A 27 6.13 9.58 -4.63
N ILE A 28 5.82 10.52 -3.73
CA ILE A 28 5.65 10.23 -2.29
C ILE A 28 4.48 9.27 -2.08
N ILE A 29 3.32 9.54 -2.69
CA ILE A 29 2.15 8.67 -2.55
C ILE A 29 2.40 7.29 -3.17
N ILE A 30 3.09 7.21 -4.31
CA ILE A 30 3.45 5.90 -4.87
C ILE A 30 4.45 5.19 -3.95
N GLY A 31 5.47 5.91 -3.46
CA GLY A 31 6.48 5.35 -2.56
C GLY A 31 5.92 4.83 -1.25
N ILE A 32 4.87 5.45 -0.71
CA ILE A 32 4.25 4.99 0.54
C ILE A 32 3.33 3.77 0.34
N ILE A 33 2.89 3.50 -0.89
CA ILE A 33 2.04 2.34 -1.23
C ILE A 33 2.90 1.16 -1.70
N LEU A 34 4.07 1.44 -2.28
CA LEU A 34 4.90 0.45 -2.97
C LEU A 34 5.42 -0.70 -2.08
N PRO A 35 5.80 -0.50 -0.81
CA PRO A 35 6.27 -1.58 0.06
C PRO A 35 5.33 -2.77 0.17
N ASP A 36 4.02 -2.50 0.22
CA ASP A 36 2.99 -3.54 0.34
C ASP A 36 2.82 -4.46 -0.89
N ILE A 37 3.61 -4.25 -1.94
CA ILE A 37 3.78 -5.26 -3.00
C ILE A 37 4.23 -6.60 -2.39
N ASP A 38 4.97 -6.58 -1.28
CA ASP A 38 5.37 -7.79 -0.56
C ASP A 38 4.16 -8.67 -0.21
N LEU A 39 3.03 -8.07 0.22
CA LEU A 39 1.81 -8.80 0.56
C LEU A 39 1.16 -9.45 -0.68
N ILE A 40 1.23 -8.80 -1.83
CA ILE A 40 0.72 -9.36 -3.10
C ILE A 40 1.62 -10.52 -3.55
N LEU A 41 2.93 -10.39 -3.42
CA LEU A 41 3.87 -11.47 -3.71
C LEU A 41 3.60 -12.68 -2.81
N ASP A 42 3.38 -12.44 -1.52
CA ASP A 42 3.04 -13.48 -0.55
C ASP A 42 1.71 -14.15 -0.88
N PHE A 43 0.68 -13.39 -1.27
CA PHE A 43 -0.57 -13.97 -1.77
C PHE A 43 -0.32 -14.88 -2.97
N ILE A 44 0.44 -14.45 -3.97
CA ILE A 44 0.75 -15.27 -5.15
C ILE A 44 1.46 -16.56 -4.74
N LEU A 45 2.48 -16.47 -3.88
CA LEU A 45 3.19 -17.65 -3.38
C LEU A 45 2.27 -18.59 -2.59
N SER A 46 1.32 -18.05 -1.83
CA SER A 46 0.36 -18.84 -1.06
C SER A 46 -0.54 -19.71 -1.95
N LEU A 47 -0.78 -19.31 -3.20
CA LEU A 47 -1.52 -20.13 -4.17
C LEU A 47 -0.74 -21.38 -4.59
N PHE A 48 0.59 -21.32 -4.61
CA PHE A 48 1.46 -22.44 -4.99
C PHE A 48 1.86 -23.32 -3.79
N TYR A 49 2.14 -22.70 -2.64
CA TYR A 49 2.66 -23.39 -1.45
C TYR A 49 1.59 -23.66 -0.37
N ASN A 50 0.35 -23.22 -0.58
CA ASN A 50 -0.82 -23.47 0.26
C ASN A 50 -0.63 -23.14 1.76
N TYR A 51 -0.01 -21.99 2.05
CA TYR A 51 0.10 -21.44 3.40
C TYR A 51 -0.85 -20.25 3.60
N ASN A 52 -0.99 -19.76 4.83
CA ASN A 52 -1.84 -18.61 5.12
C ASN A 52 -1.03 -17.31 5.18
N PHE A 53 -0.93 -16.61 4.05
CA PHE A 53 -0.08 -15.42 3.96
C PHE A 53 -0.47 -14.26 4.88
N LEU A 54 -1.72 -14.18 5.37
CA LEU A 54 -2.13 -13.10 6.28
C LEU A 54 -1.67 -13.30 7.72
N PHE A 55 -1.56 -14.55 8.15
CA PHE A 55 -1.25 -14.91 9.55
C PHE A 55 0.14 -15.53 9.70
N GLN A 56 0.68 -16.08 8.61
CA GLN A 56 1.99 -16.70 8.51
C GLN A 56 2.66 -16.26 7.20
N PRO A 57 2.97 -14.97 7.05
CA PRO A 57 3.66 -14.49 5.87
C PRO A 57 5.06 -15.08 5.75
N LEU A 58 5.52 -15.27 4.52
CA LEU A 58 6.89 -15.72 4.24
C LEU A 58 7.78 -14.54 3.87
N ILE A 59 7.28 -13.62 3.06
CA ILE A 59 8.04 -12.52 2.46
C ILE A 59 7.39 -11.17 2.80
N SER A 60 6.13 -11.12 3.26
CA SER A 60 5.49 -9.86 3.63
C SER A 60 6.39 -9.07 4.60
N ASN A 61 6.52 -7.76 4.38
CA ASN A 61 7.33 -6.86 5.18
C ASN A 61 8.84 -7.12 5.09
N SER A 62 9.37 -7.56 3.94
CA SER A 62 10.81 -7.84 3.78
C SER A 62 11.43 -7.21 2.54
N ILE A 63 11.07 -7.65 1.33
CA ILE A 63 11.74 -7.26 0.09
C ILE A 63 11.59 -5.76 -0.15
N PHE A 64 10.37 -5.26 -0.27
CA PHE A 64 10.11 -3.84 -0.53
C PHE A 64 10.06 -2.99 0.74
N HIS A 65 10.03 -3.61 1.93
CA HIS A 65 10.20 -2.92 3.22
C HIS A 65 11.66 -2.85 3.69
N SER A 66 12.62 -3.30 2.87
CA SER A 66 14.04 -3.19 3.16
C SER A 66 14.59 -1.79 2.87
N LEU A 67 15.43 -1.29 3.77
CA LEU A 67 16.19 -0.07 3.53
C LEU A 67 17.14 -0.16 2.33
N LEU A 68 17.56 -1.37 1.94
CA LEU A 68 18.41 -1.60 0.77
C LEU A 68 17.63 -1.49 -0.55
N MET A 69 16.32 -1.74 -0.51
CA MET A 69 15.48 -1.62 -1.70
C MET A 69 15.35 -0.16 -2.16
N ILE A 70 15.39 0.79 -1.22
CA ILE A 70 15.29 2.22 -1.53
C ILE A 70 16.42 2.69 -2.47
N PRO A 71 17.72 2.56 -2.14
CA PRO A 71 18.80 2.96 -3.05
C PRO A 71 18.80 2.13 -4.34
N PHE A 72 18.44 0.84 -4.29
CA PHE A 72 18.34 -0.01 -5.48
C PHE A 72 17.29 0.51 -6.47
N LEU A 73 16.06 0.74 -6.03
CA LEU A 73 14.99 1.31 -6.87
C LEU A 73 15.34 2.74 -7.33
N SER A 74 15.96 3.53 -6.46
CA SER A 74 16.43 4.88 -6.79
C SER A 74 17.40 4.86 -7.96
N LEU A 75 18.39 3.94 -7.93
CA LEU A 75 19.36 3.76 -9.00
C LEU A 75 18.67 3.34 -10.32
N LEU A 76 17.77 2.36 -10.27
CA LEU A 76 17.03 1.90 -11.46
C LEU A 76 16.23 3.04 -12.11
N ILE A 77 15.57 3.87 -11.30
CA ILE A 77 14.82 5.02 -11.80
C ILE A 77 15.76 6.07 -12.40
N LEU A 78 16.91 6.35 -11.76
CA LEU A 78 17.90 7.29 -12.31
C LEU A 78 18.46 6.81 -13.65
N ILE A 79 18.83 5.53 -13.78
CA ILE A 79 19.28 4.93 -15.04
C ILE A 79 18.20 5.08 -16.12
N TYR A 80 16.94 4.81 -15.78
CA TYR A 80 15.83 4.96 -16.71
C TYR A 80 15.61 6.41 -17.14
N LEU A 81 15.71 7.36 -16.21
CA LEU A 81 15.56 8.78 -16.48
C LEU A 81 16.67 9.30 -17.39
N GLU A 82 17.91 8.86 -17.14
CA GLU A 82 19.07 9.15 -17.97
C GLU A 82 18.90 8.59 -19.39
N TYR A 83 18.53 7.31 -19.51
CA TYR A 83 18.25 6.66 -20.79
C TYR A 83 17.14 7.37 -21.59
N LYS A 84 16.18 8.00 -20.92
CA LYS A 84 15.09 8.77 -21.56
C LYS A 84 15.37 10.26 -21.72
N ASN A 85 16.58 10.75 -21.38
CA ASN A 85 16.94 12.17 -21.38
C ASN A 85 15.92 13.03 -20.60
N LYS A 86 15.40 12.53 -19.47
CA LYS A 86 14.41 13.20 -18.63
C LYS A 86 15.00 13.59 -17.29
N ASN A 87 15.13 14.89 -17.04
CA ASN A 87 15.58 15.40 -15.75
C ASN A 87 14.41 15.60 -14.77
N ASN A 88 14.03 14.56 -14.00
CA ASN A 88 13.03 14.68 -12.92
C ASN A 88 13.48 13.91 -11.65
N PRO A 89 14.53 14.35 -10.95
CA PRO A 89 15.06 13.68 -9.75
C PRO A 89 14.05 13.65 -8.60
N ASN A 90 13.05 14.54 -8.62
CA ASN A 90 11.92 14.54 -7.69
C ASN A 90 11.18 13.20 -7.64
N ILE A 91 11.20 12.40 -8.72
CA ILE A 91 10.59 11.07 -8.72
C ILE A 91 11.29 10.16 -7.73
N VAL A 92 12.63 10.18 -7.76
CA VAL A 92 13.48 9.39 -6.87
C VAL A 92 13.33 9.87 -5.44
N ILE A 93 13.49 11.18 -5.21
CA ILE A 93 13.35 11.79 -3.87
C ILE A 93 11.99 11.44 -3.26
N GLY A 94 10.91 11.63 -4.02
CA GLY A 94 9.56 11.35 -3.54
C GLY A 94 9.36 9.88 -3.20
N LEU A 95 9.79 8.98 -4.07
CA LEU A 95 9.65 7.54 -3.85
C LEU A 95 10.45 7.08 -2.63
N SER A 96 11.70 7.56 -2.47
CA SER A 96 12.52 7.25 -1.29
C SER A 96 11.86 7.76 0.00
N ILE A 97 11.36 8.99 0.01
CA ILE A 97 10.66 9.56 1.18
C ILE A 97 9.40 8.74 1.50
N GLY A 98 8.61 8.38 0.48
CA GLY A 98 7.40 7.59 0.65
C GLY A 98 7.68 6.21 1.25
N MET A 99 8.67 5.49 0.72
CA MET A 99 9.06 4.18 1.22
C MET A 99 9.63 4.26 2.65
N LEU A 100 10.46 5.26 2.93
CA LEU A 100 10.96 5.49 4.30
C LEU A 100 9.82 5.75 5.27
N ALA A 101 8.86 6.61 4.90
CA ALA A 101 7.70 6.91 5.72
C ALA A 101 6.87 5.65 6.01
N HIS A 102 6.65 4.82 4.99
CA HIS A 102 5.95 3.54 5.13
C HIS A 102 6.67 2.62 6.14
N ILE A 103 7.97 2.39 5.97
CA ILE A 103 8.77 1.55 6.88
C ILE A 103 8.70 2.08 8.32
N ILE A 104 8.80 3.40 8.51
CA ILE A 104 8.70 4.01 9.83
C ILE A 104 7.31 3.78 10.44
N PHE A 105 6.25 3.91 9.65
CA PHE A 105 4.88 3.71 10.10
C PHE A 105 4.62 2.26 10.54
N ASP A 106 5.09 1.28 9.77
CA ASP A 106 4.96 -0.13 10.13
C ASP A 106 5.73 -0.49 11.40
N ILE A 107 6.94 0.04 11.56
CA ILE A 107 7.72 -0.12 12.79
C ILE A 107 6.91 0.46 13.98
N VAL A 108 6.42 1.69 13.87
CA VAL A 108 5.64 2.35 14.94
C VAL A 108 4.35 1.59 15.26
N SER A 109 3.79 0.89 14.27
CA SER A 109 2.59 0.07 14.44
C SER A 109 2.86 -1.36 14.87
N MET A 110 4.07 -1.59 15.39
CA MET A 110 4.47 -2.83 16.04
C MET A 110 4.55 -4.01 15.07
N ASP A 111 4.64 -3.77 13.77
CA ASP A 111 4.83 -4.84 12.80
C ASP A 111 6.28 -5.33 12.78
N SER A 112 6.45 -6.59 12.38
CA SER A 112 7.76 -7.10 12.03
C SER A 112 8.15 -6.61 10.65
N VAL A 113 9.32 -5.98 10.55
CA VAL A 113 9.86 -5.43 9.31
C VAL A 113 11.29 -5.93 9.10
N GLY A 114 11.53 -6.51 7.93
CA GLY A 114 12.84 -6.96 7.45
C GLY A 114 13.72 -5.82 6.96
N ILE A 115 14.06 -4.89 7.86
CA ILE A 115 14.78 -3.64 7.57
C ILE A 115 16.05 -3.87 6.73
N PHE A 116 16.76 -4.97 6.98
CA PHE A 116 18.04 -5.29 6.34
C PHE A 116 17.98 -6.48 5.38
N PHE A 117 16.80 -6.96 5.01
CA PHE A 117 16.66 -8.02 4.02
C PHE A 117 17.30 -7.59 2.67
N PRO A 118 18.03 -8.45 1.94
CA PRO A 118 18.31 -9.88 2.19
C PRO A 118 19.63 -10.13 2.94
N LEU A 119 20.26 -9.12 3.57
CA LEU A 119 21.53 -9.33 4.27
C LEU A 119 21.40 -10.20 5.52
N PHE A 120 20.22 -10.20 6.15
CA PHE A 120 19.91 -11.07 7.27
C PHE A 120 18.62 -11.86 7.00
N ASP A 121 18.50 -13.01 7.67
CA ASP A 121 17.35 -13.90 7.55
C ASP A 121 16.06 -13.23 8.02
N LEU A 122 14.92 -13.66 7.47
CA LEU A 122 13.57 -13.19 7.83
C LEU A 122 13.24 -13.40 9.31
N ASN A 123 13.88 -14.37 9.96
CA ASN A 123 13.74 -14.62 11.39
C ASN A 123 14.33 -13.49 12.26
N SER A 124 15.13 -12.61 11.66
CA SER A 124 15.74 -11.44 12.31
C SER A 124 14.98 -10.13 12.05
N ASN A 125 13.75 -10.21 11.54
CA ASN A 125 12.91 -9.03 11.31
C ASN A 125 12.76 -8.22 12.59
N PHE A 126 12.98 -6.91 12.48
CA PHE A 126 12.82 -5.99 13.59
C PHE A 126 11.34 -5.88 13.94
N SER A 127 10.97 -6.16 15.18
CA SER A 127 9.59 -6.02 15.64
C SER A 127 9.56 -5.39 17.03
N LEU A 128 8.96 -4.19 17.15
CA LEU A 128 8.72 -3.59 18.46
C LEU A 128 7.77 -4.45 19.30
N ASN A 129 6.86 -5.20 18.66
CA ASN A 129 5.97 -6.10 19.35
C ASN A 129 6.70 -7.18 20.18
N SER A 130 7.82 -7.71 19.69
CA SER A 130 8.61 -8.69 20.45
C SER A 130 9.14 -8.13 21.78
N PHE A 131 9.31 -6.80 21.87
CA PHE A 131 9.73 -6.14 23.11
C PHE A 131 8.56 -5.89 24.07
N PHE A 132 7.35 -5.63 23.56
CA PHE A 132 6.17 -5.31 24.37
C PHE A 132 5.22 -6.49 24.61
N ASN A 133 5.42 -7.64 23.94
CA ASN A 133 4.59 -8.85 24.04
C ASN A 133 3.09 -8.60 23.83
N PHE A 134 2.74 -7.75 22.86
CA PHE A 134 1.34 -7.44 22.56
C PHE A 134 0.74 -8.51 21.62
N GLN A 135 -0.34 -9.16 22.07
CA GLN A 135 -1.04 -10.17 21.27
C GLN A 135 -2.40 -9.63 20.80
N ILE A 136 -2.57 -9.55 19.49
CA ILE A 136 -3.84 -9.16 18.86
C ILE A 136 -4.68 -10.41 18.64
N SER A 137 -5.93 -10.40 19.09
CA SER A 137 -6.85 -11.51 18.82
C SER A 137 -7.12 -11.68 17.32
N GLU A 138 -7.33 -12.91 16.87
CA GLU A 138 -7.57 -13.21 15.45
C GLU A 138 -8.74 -12.42 14.84
N ASN A 139 -9.82 -12.23 15.60
CA ASN A 139 -10.98 -11.47 15.13
C ASN A 139 -10.66 -9.99 14.94
N LEU A 140 -9.86 -9.40 15.83
CA LEU A 140 -9.37 -8.03 15.66
C LEU A 140 -8.45 -7.94 14.43
N GLN A 141 -7.58 -8.91 14.21
CA GLN A 141 -6.72 -8.94 13.02
C GLN A 141 -7.53 -9.06 11.72
N LYS A 142 -8.56 -9.91 11.67
CA LYS A 142 -9.50 -9.98 10.54
C LYS A 142 -10.23 -8.66 10.31
N MET A 143 -10.66 -7.99 11.38
CA MET A 143 -11.30 -6.67 11.28
C MET A 143 -10.35 -5.62 10.72
N LEU A 144 -9.08 -5.63 11.16
CA LEU A 144 -8.04 -4.74 10.64
C LEU A 144 -7.82 -4.98 9.14
N PHE A 145 -7.68 -6.23 8.70
CA PHE A 145 -7.62 -6.55 7.26
C PHE A 145 -8.89 -6.11 6.51
N ALA A 146 -10.08 -6.38 7.04
CA ALA A 146 -11.31 -5.93 6.39
C ALA A 146 -11.34 -4.40 6.22
N SER A 147 -10.84 -3.66 7.21
CA SER A 147 -10.82 -2.18 7.19
C SER A 147 -10.02 -1.60 6.02
N ASP A 148 -9.11 -2.36 5.40
CA ASP A 148 -8.38 -1.93 4.20
C ASP A 148 -9.29 -1.48 3.07
N PHE A 149 -10.36 -2.25 2.83
CA PHE A 149 -11.29 -1.94 1.75
C PHE A 149 -12.05 -0.63 2.02
N PHE A 150 -12.33 -0.34 3.29
CA PHE A 150 -12.92 0.93 3.69
C PHE A 150 -11.95 2.10 3.47
N PHE A 151 -10.67 1.94 3.82
CA PHE A 151 -9.68 3.00 3.61
C PHE A 151 -9.33 3.17 2.11
N PHE A 152 -9.31 2.11 1.31
CA PHE A 152 -9.20 2.23 -0.16
C PHE A 152 -10.36 3.02 -0.76
N ARG A 153 -11.57 2.84 -0.21
CA ARG A 153 -12.75 3.64 -0.57
C ARG A 153 -12.54 5.11 -0.22
N LEU A 154 -12.08 5.40 0.99
CA LEU A 154 -11.77 6.78 1.40
C LEU A 154 -10.71 7.41 0.49
N TYR A 155 -9.65 6.66 0.18
CA TYR A 155 -8.60 7.11 -0.73
C TYR A 155 -9.15 7.43 -2.13
N THR A 156 -9.99 6.55 -2.67
CA THR A 156 -10.66 6.74 -3.96
C THR A 156 -11.56 8.00 -3.95
N TRP A 157 -12.29 8.22 -2.86
CA TRP A 157 -13.10 9.42 -2.67
C TRP A 157 -12.26 10.70 -2.66
N MET A 158 -11.10 10.69 -1.99
CA MET A 158 -10.18 11.84 -1.98
C MET A 158 -9.68 12.17 -3.40
N ILE A 159 -9.34 11.16 -4.20
CA ILE A 159 -8.96 11.36 -5.61
C ILE A 159 -10.10 11.99 -6.41
N ILE A 160 -11.34 11.50 -6.27
CA ILE A 160 -12.51 12.06 -6.97
C ILE A 160 -12.68 13.54 -6.61
N ASN A 161 -12.61 13.88 -5.33
CA ASN A 161 -12.74 15.26 -4.86
C ASN A 161 -11.66 16.19 -5.42
N LEU A 162 -10.41 15.71 -5.57
CA LEU A 162 -9.37 16.50 -6.23
C LEU A 162 -9.70 16.80 -7.69
N ILE A 163 -10.21 15.80 -8.42
CA ILE A 163 -10.56 15.98 -9.83
C ILE A 163 -11.67 17.02 -9.95
N LEU A 164 -12.70 16.93 -9.11
CA LEU A 164 -13.83 17.88 -9.10
C LEU A 164 -13.39 19.31 -8.79
N LYS A 165 -12.46 19.51 -7.84
CA LYS A 165 -11.97 20.85 -7.47
C LYS A 165 -11.19 21.57 -8.56
N LYS A 166 -10.46 20.85 -9.43
CA LYS A 166 -9.65 21.46 -10.52
C LYS A 166 -10.43 21.65 -11.83
N ALA A 167 -11.76 21.47 -11.84
CA ALA A 167 -12.65 21.67 -13.00
C ALA A 167 -12.13 21.07 -14.33
N ASN A 168 -11.48 19.90 -14.25
CA ASN A 168 -11.00 19.18 -15.43
C ASN A 168 -12.11 18.27 -15.97
N ASP A 169 -12.28 18.21 -17.30
CA ASP A 169 -13.20 17.32 -18.03
C ASP A 169 -12.75 15.84 -17.96
N ASN A 170 -12.62 15.31 -16.75
CA ASN A 170 -12.24 13.94 -16.47
C ASN A 170 -13.44 13.08 -16.05
N ASN A 171 -14.62 13.36 -16.60
CA ASN A 171 -15.88 12.66 -16.29
C ASN A 171 -15.75 11.13 -16.42
N ASN A 172 -15.00 10.66 -17.42
CA ASN A 172 -14.74 9.23 -17.61
C ASN A 172 -13.94 8.60 -16.45
N ILE A 173 -12.99 9.34 -15.87
CA ILE A 173 -12.19 8.88 -14.73
C ILE A 173 -13.07 8.85 -13.48
N ILE A 174 -13.85 9.92 -13.24
CA ILE A 174 -14.77 10.00 -12.10
C ILE A 174 -15.80 8.86 -12.14
N LYS A 175 -16.39 8.57 -13.31
CA LYS A 175 -17.35 7.46 -13.46
C LYS A 175 -16.72 6.11 -13.10
N LYS A 176 -15.50 5.84 -13.58
CA LYS A 176 -14.76 4.60 -13.25
C LYS A 176 -14.41 4.51 -11.77
N LEU A 177 -13.88 5.59 -11.18
CA LEU A 177 -13.55 5.64 -9.75
C LEU A 177 -14.80 5.47 -8.87
N SER A 178 -15.93 6.02 -9.27
CA SER A 178 -17.20 5.89 -8.53
C SER A 178 -17.69 4.43 -8.49
N ILE A 179 -17.48 3.67 -9.57
CA ILE A 179 -17.79 2.23 -9.61
C ILE A 179 -16.85 1.49 -8.64
N VAL A 180 -15.54 1.74 -8.73
CA VAL A 180 -14.53 1.11 -7.85
C VAL A 180 -14.82 1.41 -6.37
N MET A 181 -15.15 2.66 -6.05
CA MET A 181 -15.49 3.10 -4.69
C MET A 181 -16.71 2.37 -4.12
N LYS A 182 -17.75 2.12 -4.94
CA LYS A 182 -18.92 1.33 -4.54
C LYS A 182 -18.53 -0.15 -4.35
N LEU A 183 -17.72 -0.68 -5.24
CA LEU A 183 -17.25 -2.07 -5.19
C LEU A 183 -16.43 -2.33 -3.91
N GLN A 184 -15.52 -1.43 -3.56
CA GLN A 184 -14.76 -1.47 -2.30
C GLN A 184 -15.66 -1.48 -1.06
N LEU A 185 -16.77 -0.72 -1.07
CA LEU A 185 -17.75 -0.76 0.02
C LEU A 185 -18.44 -2.13 0.12
N TYR A 186 -18.87 -2.69 -1.01
CA TYR A 186 -19.50 -4.01 -1.01
C TYR A 186 -18.53 -5.11 -0.56
N ILE A 187 -17.27 -5.05 -1.00
CA ILE A 187 -16.22 -5.95 -0.50
C ILE A 187 -16.09 -5.83 1.01
N PHE A 188 -15.97 -4.61 1.54
CA PHE A 188 -15.87 -4.37 2.98
C PHE A 188 -17.04 -5.02 3.75
N LEU A 189 -18.28 -4.82 3.29
CA LEU A 189 -19.47 -5.41 3.89
C LEU A 189 -19.47 -6.95 3.82
N ILE A 190 -19.02 -7.53 2.71
CA ILE A 190 -18.86 -8.99 2.58
C ILE A 190 -17.84 -9.51 3.61
N PHE A 191 -16.71 -8.83 3.81
CA PHE A 191 -15.74 -9.23 4.82
C PHE A 191 -16.28 -9.13 6.25
N LEU A 192 -17.10 -8.11 6.56
CA LEU A 192 -17.79 -8.05 7.86
C LEU A 192 -18.74 -9.25 8.05
N LEU A 193 -19.48 -9.65 7.02
CA LEU A 193 -20.31 -10.85 7.07
C LEU A 193 -19.48 -12.12 7.25
N LEU A 194 -18.36 -12.26 6.54
CA LEU A 194 -17.44 -13.39 6.70
C LEU A 194 -16.92 -13.50 8.15
N ILE A 195 -16.60 -12.37 8.77
CA ILE A 195 -16.17 -12.33 10.18
C ILE A 195 -17.33 -12.73 11.09
N TYR A 196 -18.53 -12.19 10.88
CA TYR A 196 -19.72 -12.49 11.68
C TYR A 196 -20.11 -13.97 11.63
N PHE A 197 -20.05 -14.60 10.46
CA PHE A 197 -20.34 -16.03 10.28
C PHE A 197 -19.17 -16.96 10.65
N GLY A 198 -18.06 -16.41 11.17
CA GLY A 198 -16.92 -17.22 11.61
C GLY A 198 -16.22 -17.96 10.47
N ALA A 199 -16.08 -17.32 9.30
CA ALA A 199 -15.40 -17.91 8.15
C ALA A 199 -13.98 -18.41 8.51
N SER A 200 -13.62 -19.57 7.94
CA SER A 200 -12.32 -20.18 8.16
C SER A 200 -11.19 -19.24 7.72
N ILE A 201 -10.06 -19.31 8.44
CA ILE A 201 -8.92 -18.40 8.24
C ILE A 201 -8.34 -18.56 6.82
N SER A 202 -8.37 -19.78 6.27
CA SER A 202 -7.89 -20.07 4.91
C SER A 202 -8.80 -19.52 3.81
N LEU A 203 -10.12 -19.58 4.00
CA LEU A 203 -11.08 -18.96 3.07
C LEU A 203 -10.94 -17.44 3.11
N PHE A 204 -10.87 -16.88 4.32
CA PHE A 204 -10.70 -15.45 4.55
C PHE A 204 -9.46 -14.91 3.83
N SER A 205 -8.30 -15.55 4.01
CA SER A 205 -7.04 -15.09 3.41
C SER A 205 -7.05 -15.16 1.88
N LYS A 206 -7.52 -16.27 1.30
CA LYS A 206 -7.60 -16.43 -0.17
C LYS A 206 -8.52 -15.38 -0.80
N LEU A 207 -9.70 -15.16 -0.23
CA LEU A 207 -10.63 -14.12 -0.70
C LEU A 207 -10.04 -12.72 -0.54
N PHE A 208 -9.34 -12.48 0.58
CA PHE A 208 -8.70 -11.20 0.83
C PHE A 208 -7.67 -10.89 -0.24
N GLY A 209 -6.70 -11.78 -0.47
CA GLY A 209 -5.66 -11.55 -1.48
C GLY A 209 -6.22 -11.32 -2.88
N LEU A 210 -7.25 -12.10 -3.26
CA LEU A 210 -7.91 -11.97 -4.56
C LEU A 210 -8.58 -10.61 -4.77
N LEU A 211 -9.25 -10.08 -3.74
CA LEU A 211 -9.98 -8.80 -3.83
C LEU A 211 -9.12 -7.59 -3.51
N TYR A 212 -8.08 -7.77 -2.68
CA TYR A 212 -7.12 -6.74 -2.30
C TYR A 212 -6.22 -6.36 -3.47
N THR A 213 -5.67 -7.35 -4.18
CA THR A 213 -4.75 -7.14 -5.32
C THR A 213 -5.28 -6.13 -6.36
N PRO A 214 -6.51 -6.26 -6.89
CA PRO A 214 -7.03 -5.25 -7.81
C PRO A 214 -7.26 -3.89 -7.15
N CYS A 215 -7.69 -3.84 -5.88
CA CYS A 215 -7.85 -2.56 -5.16
C CYS A 215 -6.51 -1.82 -5.04
N PHE A 216 -5.46 -2.53 -4.67
CA PHE A 216 -4.10 -2.01 -4.60
C PHE A 216 -3.63 -1.42 -5.93
N PHE A 217 -3.73 -2.20 -7.02
CA PHE A 217 -3.33 -1.72 -8.34
C PHE A 217 -4.18 -0.54 -8.82
N THR A 218 -5.47 -0.51 -8.50
CA THR A 218 -6.30 0.66 -8.82
C THR A 218 -5.83 1.91 -8.08
N ALA A 219 -5.41 1.81 -6.81
CA ALA A 219 -4.86 2.94 -6.07
C ALA A 219 -3.60 3.48 -6.74
N LEU A 220 -2.63 2.61 -7.08
CA LEU A 220 -1.40 3.01 -7.79
C LEU A 220 -1.69 3.65 -9.16
N LEU A 221 -2.49 2.98 -10.00
CA LEU A 221 -2.81 3.45 -11.35
C LEU A 221 -3.52 4.79 -11.34
N MET A 222 -4.45 4.99 -10.40
CA MET A 222 -5.23 6.23 -10.33
C MET A 222 -4.38 7.39 -9.82
N THR A 223 -3.53 7.16 -8.82
CA THR A 223 -2.52 8.13 -8.36
C THR A 223 -1.65 8.61 -9.52
N TYR A 224 -1.16 7.67 -10.33
CA TYR A 224 -0.35 8.00 -11.50
C TYR A 224 -1.13 8.77 -12.57
N LYS A 225 -2.39 8.40 -12.84
CA LYS A 225 -3.24 9.10 -13.82
C LYS A 225 -3.59 10.52 -13.37
N THR A 226 -3.83 10.73 -12.08
CA THR A 226 -4.15 12.05 -11.53
C THR A 226 -2.90 12.86 -11.17
N ARG A 227 -1.71 12.45 -11.62
CA ARG A 227 -0.45 13.10 -11.24
C ARG A 227 -0.39 14.60 -11.55
N LYS A 228 -1.00 15.04 -12.65
CA LYS A 228 -1.04 16.48 -13.02
C LYS A 228 -1.91 17.30 -12.05
N ILE A 229 -2.85 16.65 -11.38
CA ILE A 229 -3.79 17.27 -10.44
C ILE A 229 -3.19 17.25 -9.03
N ILE A 230 -2.47 16.20 -8.67
CA ILE A 230 -1.85 16.05 -7.35
C ILE A 230 -0.64 16.99 -7.17
N ASN A 231 0.17 17.20 -8.21
CA ASN A 231 1.30 18.12 -8.17
C ASN A 231 0.89 19.58 -8.36
#